data_AF-D2QMF3-F1
#
_entry.id   AF-D2QMF3-F1
#
_cell.length_a   1.000
_cell.length_b   1.000
_cell.length_c   1.000
_cell.angle_alpha   90.00
_cell.angle_beta   90.00
_cell.angle_gamma   90.00
#
_symmetry.space_group_name_H-M   'P 1'
#
loop_
_entity.id
_entity.type
_entity.pdbx_description
1 polymer ?
#
loop_
_entity_poly.entity_id
_entity_poly.type
_entity_poly.pdbx_seq_one_letter_code
_entity_poly.pdbx_strand_id
1 'polypeptide(L)'
;MFVACQSGQTSADKADPSKTSSTTQSEGANNLIPVIYLDSLTVSAKVFEDAKDKSFVFEYFFGDSTVTLDGWITQKTKSDSIYYSPKPDVKLQPKGKTNVSIGANTYVGNQLLSKETVKKIVAKIKSDSLKRQANLLFIPARNPATTRIQYKVFIQFVNKNESDLDTNLDSDSDFSTNPSPPHGYN
;
A
#
# COMPACT_ATOMS: atom_id res chain seq x y z
N MET A 1 29.37 27.38 0.59
CA MET A 1 28.98 28.68 0.01
C MET A 1 28.22 28.38 -1.27
N PHE A 2 26.95 28.76 -1.34
CA PHE A 2 26.05 28.46 -2.44
C PHE A 2 26.35 29.38 -3.63
N VAL A 3 26.36 28.84 -4.85
CA VAL A 3 26.16 29.61 -6.08
C VAL A 3 25.11 28.90 -6.91
N ALA A 4 23.95 29.55 -6.99
CA ALA A 4 22.87 29.19 -7.90
C ALA A 4 23.18 29.74 -9.30
N CYS A 5 22.74 29.04 -10.34
CA CYS A 5 22.55 29.62 -11.67
C CYS A 5 21.10 29.41 -12.11
N GLN A 6 20.33 30.49 -12.06
CA GLN A 6 19.18 30.72 -12.93
C GLN A 6 19.33 32.09 -13.60
N SER A 7 18.91 32.14 -14.86
CA SER A 7 18.64 33.26 -15.79
C SER A 7 19.32 32.94 -17.12
N GLY A 8 18.76 33.12 -18.31
CA GLY A 8 17.50 33.72 -18.78
C GLY A 8 17.70 33.96 -20.29
N GLN A 9 16.67 33.66 -21.09
CA GLN A 9 16.39 33.91 -22.54
C GLN A 9 17.42 34.69 -23.41
N THR A 10 17.66 34.36 -24.69
CA THR A 10 16.78 34.68 -25.84
C THR A 10 17.28 34.06 -27.16
N SER A 11 16.36 33.94 -28.13
CA SER A 11 16.42 33.27 -29.44
C SER A 11 17.41 33.85 -30.46
N ALA A 12 17.99 32.99 -31.30
CA ALA A 12 18.27 33.25 -32.72
C ALA A 12 18.48 31.94 -33.49
N ASP A 13 17.75 31.80 -34.60
CA ASP A 13 17.76 30.69 -35.55
C ASP A 13 19.15 30.31 -36.09
N LYS A 14 19.43 29.00 -36.11
CA LYS A 14 20.10 28.35 -37.24
C LYS A 14 19.48 26.98 -37.49
N ALA A 15 18.83 26.87 -38.65
CA ALA A 15 18.34 25.63 -39.21
C ALA A 15 19.50 24.68 -39.52
N ASP A 16 19.38 23.44 -39.04
CA ASP A 16 20.20 22.31 -39.46
C ASP A 16 19.25 21.18 -39.92
N PRO A 17 19.29 20.76 -41.21
CA PRO A 17 18.30 19.85 -41.76
C PRO A 17 18.71 18.40 -41.49
N SER A 18 18.50 17.93 -40.26
CA SER A 18 18.43 16.49 -39.99
C SER A 18 16.98 16.04 -40.06
N LYS A 19 16.56 15.57 -41.25
CA LYS A 19 15.36 14.74 -41.40
C LYS A 19 15.57 13.42 -40.67
N THR A 20 15.40 13.43 -39.35
CA THR A 20 15.02 12.20 -38.65
C THR A 20 13.53 12.07 -38.91
N SER A 21 13.18 11.19 -39.86
CA SER A 21 11.80 10.77 -40.06
C SER A 21 11.35 10.13 -38.74
N SER A 22 10.60 10.89 -37.95
CA SER A 22 9.76 10.34 -36.89
C SER A 22 8.76 9.46 -37.59
N THR A 23 9.14 8.20 -37.80
CA THR A 23 8.19 7.14 -38.09
C THR A 23 7.21 7.23 -36.94
N THR A 24 5.99 7.67 -37.24
CA THR A 24 4.91 7.72 -36.28
C THR A 24 4.80 6.29 -35.78
N GLN A 25 5.28 6.02 -34.57
CA GLN A 25 4.93 4.80 -33.88
C GLN A 25 3.41 4.88 -33.75
N SER A 26 2.74 4.13 -34.61
CA SER A 26 1.38 3.70 -34.40
C SER A 26 1.40 2.73 -33.23
N GLU A 27 1.56 3.27 -32.03
CA GLU A 27 1.36 2.57 -30.76
C GLU A 27 0.64 3.56 -29.82
N GLY A 28 -0.37 3.18 -29.06
CA GLY A 28 -0.74 1.84 -28.66
C GLY A 28 -2.23 1.59 -28.81
N ALA A 29 -2.55 0.31 -28.67
CA ALA A 29 -3.87 -0.13 -28.28
C ALA A 29 -4.50 0.84 -27.27
N ASN A 30 -5.80 1.09 -27.41
CA ASN A 30 -6.65 1.64 -26.36
C ASN A 30 -6.71 0.64 -25.18
N ASN A 31 -5.56 0.34 -24.56
CA ASN A 31 -5.44 -0.48 -23.37
C ASN A 31 -6.01 0.34 -22.23
N LEU A 32 -7.34 0.40 -22.17
CA LEU A 32 -8.09 0.72 -20.97
C LEU A 32 -7.46 -0.12 -19.85
N ILE A 33 -6.97 0.55 -18.80
CA ILE A 33 -6.49 -0.12 -17.60
C ILE A 33 -7.60 -1.11 -17.18
N PRO A 34 -7.32 -2.43 -17.17
CA PRO A 34 -8.35 -3.41 -16.85
C PRO A 34 -8.92 -3.11 -15.47
N VAL A 35 -10.24 -3.26 -15.33
CA VAL A 35 -10.88 -3.09 -14.03
C VAL A 35 -10.56 -4.32 -13.20
N ILE A 36 -9.76 -4.15 -12.14
CA ILE A 36 -9.38 -5.22 -11.22
C ILE A 36 -10.18 -5.04 -9.93
N TYR A 37 -11.03 -6.00 -9.61
CA TYR A 37 -11.74 -6.03 -8.33
C TYR A 37 -10.81 -6.49 -7.22
N LEU A 38 -10.84 -5.77 -6.10
CA LEU A 38 -10.02 -6.06 -4.94
C LEU A 38 -10.69 -7.08 -4.03
N ASP A 39 -9.87 -7.99 -3.52
CA ASP A 39 -10.27 -8.90 -2.46
C ASP A 39 -10.22 -8.21 -1.10
N SER A 40 -11.09 -8.62 -0.19
CA SER A 40 -10.81 -8.48 1.24
C SER A 40 -9.69 -9.45 1.60
N LEU A 41 -8.76 -9.01 2.43
CA LEU A 41 -7.57 -9.76 2.77
C LEU A 41 -7.51 -10.02 4.27
N THR A 42 -6.87 -11.12 4.68
CA THR A 42 -6.76 -11.46 6.09
C THR A 42 -5.38 -11.95 6.45
N VAL A 43 -5.01 -11.77 7.71
CA VAL A 43 -3.73 -12.20 8.27
C VAL A 43 -3.92 -12.49 9.76
N SER A 44 -3.19 -13.47 10.28
CA SER A 44 -3.20 -13.75 11.72
C SER A 44 -2.74 -12.54 12.51
N ALA A 45 -3.48 -12.20 13.58
CA ALA A 45 -3.09 -11.10 14.45
C ALA A 45 -1.77 -11.37 15.17
N LYS A 46 -1.33 -12.63 15.26
CA LYS A 46 -0.05 -13.04 15.84
C LYS A 46 1.15 -12.29 15.24
N VAL A 47 1.10 -12.01 13.93
CA VAL A 47 2.15 -11.23 13.23
C VAL A 47 2.34 -9.85 13.87
N PHE A 48 1.24 -9.21 14.28
CA PHE A 48 1.24 -7.89 14.90
C PHE A 48 1.57 -7.96 16.39
N GLU A 49 1.19 -9.05 17.07
CA GLU A 49 1.57 -9.29 18.46
C GLU A 49 3.08 -9.49 18.62
N ASP A 50 3.69 -10.28 17.71
CA ASP A 50 5.12 -10.59 17.71
C ASP A 50 5.97 -9.34 17.37
N ALA A 51 5.39 -8.38 16.63
CA ALA A 51 6.03 -7.11 16.24
C ALA A 51 5.31 -5.85 16.79
N LYS A 52 4.72 -5.94 17.99
CA LYS A 52 3.86 -4.91 18.60
C LYS A 52 4.46 -3.49 18.69
N ASP A 53 5.79 -3.38 18.68
CA ASP A 53 6.53 -2.14 18.85
C ASP A 53 7.14 -1.61 17.53
N LYS A 54 6.64 -2.11 16.39
CA LYS A 54 7.10 -1.74 15.05
C LYS A 54 5.96 -1.15 14.23
N SER A 55 6.30 -0.37 13.21
CA SER A 55 5.34 0.05 12.18
C SER A 55 5.34 -0.98 11.06
N PHE A 56 4.23 -1.03 10.31
CA PHE A 56 4.09 -1.85 9.12
C PHE A 56 3.81 -0.95 7.92
N VAL A 57 4.47 -1.19 6.81
CA VAL A 57 4.17 -0.56 5.52
C VAL A 57 3.60 -1.62 4.60
N PHE A 58 2.45 -1.34 4.01
CA PHE A 58 1.77 -2.20 3.07
C PHE A 58 1.79 -1.57 1.68
N GLU A 59 2.10 -2.36 0.66
CA GLU A 59 2.18 -1.93 -0.74
C GLU A 59 1.36 -2.84 -1.64
N TYR A 60 0.77 -2.23 -2.68
CA TYR A 60 -0.02 -2.92 -3.67
C TYR A 60 0.91 -3.57 -4.70
N PHE A 61 0.76 -4.88 -4.90
CA PHE A 61 1.47 -5.61 -5.95
C PHE A 61 0.49 -5.96 -7.07
N PHE A 62 0.78 -5.48 -8.28
CA PHE A 62 -0.06 -5.65 -9.46
C PHE A 62 0.40 -6.83 -10.30
N GLY A 63 -0.43 -7.88 -10.37
CA GLY A 63 -0.33 -8.94 -11.38
C GLY A 63 -1.29 -8.70 -12.54
N ASP A 64 -1.30 -9.60 -13.51
CA ASP A 64 -2.08 -9.47 -14.76
C ASP A 64 -3.59 -9.35 -14.53
N SER A 65 -4.12 -9.97 -13.47
CA SER A 65 -5.56 -9.97 -13.14
C SER A 65 -5.86 -9.88 -11.64
N THR A 66 -4.83 -9.75 -10.81
CA THR A 66 -4.94 -9.77 -9.36
C THR A 66 -4.10 -8.65 -8.76
N VAL A 67 -4.62 -8.02 -7.71
CA VAL A 67 -3.83 -7.08 -6.91
C VAL A 67 -3.77 -7.63 -5.49
N THR A 68 -2.55 -7.85 -5.02
CA THR A 68 -2.29 -8.27 -3.63
C THR A 68 -1.77 -7.09 -2.83
N LEU A 69 -1.81 -7.23 -1.50
CA LEU A 69 -1.21 -6.28 -0.58
C LEU A 69 -0.13 -7.02 0.20
N ASP A 70 1.10 -6.57 0.05
CA ASP A 70 2.28 -7.14 0.74
C ASP A 70 2.71 -6.19 1.85
N GLY A 71 3.16 -6.72 2.98
CA GLY A 71 3.53 -5.93 4.15
C GLY A 71 4.97 -6.13 4.60
N TRP A 72 5.59 -5.04 5.05
CA TRP A 72 6.94 -5.01 5.61
C TRP A 72 6.93 -4.37 6.99
N ILE A 73 7.73 -4.92 7.89
CA ILE A 73 7.96 -4.36 9.21
C ILE A 73 9.10 -3.34 9.08
N THR A 74 8.88 -2.10 9.52
CA THR A 74 9.92 -1.08 9.46
C THR A 74 11.07 -1.45 10.40
N GLN A 75 12.25 -1.72 9.84
CA GLN A 75 13.46 -1.99 10.62
C GLN A 75 14.36 -0.75 10.58
N LYS A 76 14.84 -0.30 11.74
CA LYS A 76 15.89 0.73 11.79
C LYS A 76 17.25 0.08 11.75
N THR A 77 18.14 0.60 10.92
CA THR A 77 19.55 0.22 10.91
C THR A 77 20.31 0.96 12.01
N LYS A 78 21.60 0.62 12.20
CA LYS A 78 22.50 1.34 13.11
C LYS A 78 22.68 2.82 12.74
N SER A 79 22.38 3.20 11.50
CA SER A 79 22.47 4.58 11.00
C SER A 79 21.12 5.30 10.97
N ASP A 80 20.11 4.82 11.72
CA ASP A 80 18.74 5.35 11.77
C ASP A 80 17.98 5.37 10.43
N SER A 81 18.51 4.75 9.38
CA SER A 81 17.80 4.56 8.12
C SER A 81 16.79 3.43 8.24
N ILE A 82 15.67 3.54 7.51
CA ILE A 82 14.68 2.47 7.42
C ILE A 82 15.17 1.46 6.38
N TYR A 83 15.24 0.19 6.79
CA TYR A 83 15.54 -0.95 5.94
C TYR A 83 14.28 -1.80 5.73
N TYR A 84 14.11 -2.29 4.51
CA TYR A 84 13.08 -3.24 4.13
C TYR A 84 13.73 -4.48 3.50
N SER A 85 13.28 -5.65 3.93
CA SER A 85 13.69 -6.93 3.33
C SER A 85 13.22 -7.02 1.86
N PRO A 86 13.99 -7.68 0.97
CA PRO A 86 13.54 -7.98 -0.40
C PRO A 86 12.27 -8.84 -0.46
N LYS A 87 11.97 -9.57 0.62
CA LYS A 87 10.76 -10.37 0.78
C LYS A 87 9.82 -9.69 1.79
N PRO A 88 8.50 -9.69 1.55
CA PRO A 88 7.55 -9.16 2.51
C PRO A 88 7.57 -9.98 3.81
N ASP A 89 7.48 -9.27 4.94
CA ASP A 89 7.35 -9.87 6.28
C ASP A 89 5.92 -10.38 6.52
N VAL A 90 4.95 -9.80 5.81
CA VAL A 90 3.52 -10.08 5.96
C VAL A 90 2.93 -10.35 4.59
N LYS A 91 2.43 -11.57 4.39
CA LYS A 91 1.62 -11.94 3.23
C LYS A 91 0.17 -12.07 3.65
N LEU A 92 -0.67 -11.19 3.12
CA LEU A 92 -2.10 -11.25 3.36
C LEU A 92 -2.76 -12.28 2.44
N GLN A 93 -3.74 -12.99 2.97
CA GLN A 93 -4.48 -14.02 2.24
C GLN A 93 -5.83 -13.48 1.78
N PRO A 94 -6.24 -13.71 0.52
CA PRO A 94 -7.59 -13.40 0.08
C PRO A 94 -8.64 -14.12 0.94
N LYS A 95 -9.66 -13.38 1.36
CA LYS A 95 -10.79 -13.91 2.12
C LYS A 95 -12.08 -13.90 1.31
N GLY A 96 -12.25 -12.95 0.41
CA GLY A 96 -13.40 -12.88 -0.47
C GLY A 96 -13.42 -11.59 -1.29
N LYS A 97 -14.06 -11.65 -2.45
CA LYS A 97 -14.14 -10.52 -3.40
C LYS A 97 -14.96 -9.36 -2.84
N THR A 98 -14.57 -8.14 -3.20
CA THR A 98 -15.35 -6.93 -2.91
C THR A 98 -15.86 -6.25 -4.19
N ASN A 99 -16.70 -5.24 -4.03
CA ASN A 99 -17.15 -4.38 -5.12
C ASN A 99 -16.20 -3.20 -5.39
N VAL A 100 -15.11 -3.06 -4.62
CA VAL A 100 -14.11 -2.02 -4.84
C VAL A 100 -13.16 -2.47 -5.93
N SER A 101 -12.93 -1.61 -6.91
CA SER A 101 -12.04 -1.90 -8.04
C SER A 101 -11.02 -0.81 -8.28
N ILE A 102 -9.86 -1.22 -8.79
CA ILE A 102 -8.86 -0.36 -9.41
C ILE A 102 -9.16 -0.32 -10.91
N GLY A 103 -9.13 0.87 -11.49
CA GLY A 103 -9.39 1.11 -12.90
C GLY A 103 -9.02 2.53 -13.28
N ALA A 104 -9.55 3.04 -14.38
CA ALA A 104 -9.35 4.43 -14.77
C ALA A 104 -9.72 5.41 -13.63
N ASN A 105 -8.89 6.44 -13.43
CA ASN A 105 -9.08 7.48 -12.40
C ASN A 105 -9.12 6.95 -10.96
N THR A 106 -8.38 5.89 -10.66
CA THR A 106 -8.18 5.41 -9.30
C THR A 106 -6.73 5.61 -8.86
N TYR A 107 -6.54 5.92 -7.59
CA TYR A 107 -5.21 6.09 -7.00
C TYR A 107 -5.02 5.11 -5.85
N VAL A 108 -3.94 4.35 -5.89
CA VAL A 108 -3.48 3.56 -4.74
C VAL A 108 -2.14 4.13 -4.25
N GLY A 109 -1.83 3.90 -2.99
CA GLY A 109 -0.55 4.26 -2.42
C GLY A 109 -0.23 3.38 -1.23
N ASN A 110 1.01 3.46 -0.74
CA ASN A 110 1.45 2.66 0.39
C ASN A 110 0.64 3.01 1.64
N GLN A 111 0.30 2.00 2.41
CA GLN A 111 -0.47 2.14 3.64
C GLN A 111 0.43 1.88 4.84
N LEU A 112 0.59 2.90 5.68
CA LEU A 112 1.36 2.81 6.92
C LEU A 112 0.44 2.48 8.09
N LEU A 113 0.73 1.38 8.78
CA LEU A 113 0.21 1.10 10.12
C LEU A 113 1.28 1.53 11.13
N SER A 114 1.08 2.69 11.76
CA SER A 114 2.05 3.23 12.72
C SER A 114 2.24 2.29 13.91
N LYS A 115 3.42 2.33 14.54
CA LYS A 115 3.71 1.64 15.82
C LYS A 115 2.61 1.85 16.86
N GLU A 116 2.11 3.07 17.01
CA GLU A 116 1.07 3.36 18.00
C GLU A 116 -0.28 2.74 17.62
N THR A 117 -0.61 2.70 16.33
CA THR A 117 -1.79 1.97 15.83
C THR A 117 -1.66 0.47 16.09
N VAL A 118 -0.49 -0.12 15.83
CA VAL A 118 -0.21 -1.54 16.09
C VAL A 118 -0.36 -1.87 17.57
N LYS A 119 0.20 -1.04 18.47
CA LYS A 119 0.01 -1.21 19.90
C LYS A 119 -1.46 -1.19 20.32
N LYS A 120 -2.25 -0.26 19.78
CA LYS A 120 -3.70 -0.17 20.04
C LYS A 120 -4.42 -1.45 19.59
N ILE A 121 -4.08 -1.96 18.40
CA ILE A 121 -4.61 -3.23 17.89
C ILE A 121 -4.29 -4.37 18.84
N VAL A 122 -3.01 -4.54 19.20
CA VAL A 122 -2.55 -5.61 20.09
C VAL A 122 -3.18 -5.50 21.48
N ALA A 123 -3.32 -4.28 22.01
CA ALA A 123 -3.98 -4.04 23.29
C ALA A 123 -5.47 -4.45 23.23
N LYS A 124 -6.16 -4.11 22.15
CA LYS A 124 -7.58 -4.47 21.96
C LYS A 124 -7.77 -5.98 21.85
N ILE A 125 -6.90 -6.69 21.12
CA ILE A 125 -6.91 -8.16 21.06
C ILE A 125 -6.67 -8.77 22.45
N LYS A 126 -5.67 -8.27 23.19
CA LYS A 126 -5.34 -8.79 24.53
C LYS A 126 -6.39 -8.47 25.59
N SER A 127 -7.19 -7.44 25.39
CA SER A 127 -8.31 -7.10 26.27
C SER A 127 -9.53 -8.00 26.08
N ASP A 128 -9.53 -8.86 25.07
CA ASP A 128 -10.60 -9.84 24.87
C ASP A 128 -10.67 -10.81 26.07
N SER A 129 -11.76 -10.73 26.83
CA SER A 129 -11.98 -11.53 28.04
C SER A 129 -12.04 -13.03 27.75
N LEU A 130 -12.41 -13.39 26.52
CA LEU A 130 -12.53 -14.76 26.05
C LEU A 130 -11.21 -15.33 25.51
N LYS A 131 -10.13 -14.52 25.45
CA LYS A 131 -8.80 -14.91 24.94
C LYS A 131 -8.86 -15.61 23.58
N ARG A 132 -9.74 -15.13 22.70
CA ARG A 132 -9.99 -15.74 21.40
C ARG A 132 -8.81 -15.50 20.48
N GLN A 133 -8.65 -16.40 19.51
CA GLN A 133 -7.75 -16.13 18.40
C GLN A 133 -8.32 -14.98 17.56
N ALA A 134 -7.45 -14.11 17.08
CA ALA A 134 -7.84 -12.98 16.26
C ALA A 134 -7.10 -12.98 14.93
N ASN A 135 -7.80 -12.54 13.89
CA ASN A 135 -7.24 -12.18 12.60
C ASN A 135 -7.47 -10.70 12.36
N LEU A 136 -6.56 -10.06 11.63
CA LEU A 136 -6.86 -8.78 11.03
C LEU A 136 -7.51 -8.99 9.67
N LEU A 137 -8.57 -8.23 9.41
CA LEU A 137 -9.30 -8.20 8.16
C LEU A 137 -9.08 -6.84 7.50
N PHE A 138 -8.55 -6.86 6.30
CA PHE A 138 -8.28 -5.70 5.48
C PHE A 138 -9.40 -5.64 4.43
N ILE A 139 -10.23 -4.61 4.49
CA ILE A 139 -11.34 -4.40 3.54
C ILE A 139 -11.03 -3.17 2.69
N PRO A 140 -10.94 -3.30 1.36
CA PRO A 140 -10.69 -2.16 0.50
C PRO A 140 -11.86 -1.18 0.58
N ALA A 141 -11.56 0.10 0.57
CA ALA A 141 -12.52 1.19 0.57
C ALA A 141 -12.02 2.30 -0.36
N ARG A 142 -12.94 2.84 -1.17
CA ARG A 142 -12.68 4.02 -1.97
C ARG A 142 -13.05 5.27 -1.18
N ASN A 143 -12.11 6.18 -1.00
CA ASN A 143 -12.40 7.51 -0.49
C ASN A 143 -13.17 8.30 -1.56
N PRO A 144 -14.42 8.72 -1.29
CA PRO A 144 -15.26 9.37 -2.29
C PRO A 144 -14.72 10.76 -2.69
N ALA A 145 -13.96 11.43 -1.82
CA ALA A 145 -13.44 12.77 -2.09
C ALA A 145 -12.16 12.77 -2.91
N THR A 146 -11.27 11.78 -2.70
CA THR A 146 -9.95 11.74 -3.35
C THR A 146 -9.82 10.66 -4.41
N THR A 147 -10.84 9.81 -4.59
CA THR A 147 -10.82 8.58 -5.42
C THR A 147 -9.74 7.57 -5.03
N ARG A 148 -9.05 7.81 -3.90
CA ARG A 148 -7.99 6.94 -3.38
C ARG A 148 -8.59 5.66 -2.83
N ILE A 149 -7.93 4.54 -3.09
CA ILE A 149 -8.27 3.24 -2.55
C ILE A 149 -7.30 2.90 -1.43
N GLN A 150 -7.85 2.51 -0.28
CA GLN A 150 -7.11 2.11 0.91
C GLN A 150 -7.79 0.90 1.56
N TYR A 151 -7.04 0.11 2.33
CA TYR A 151 -7.61 -0.99 3.08
C TYR A 151 -7.93 -0.54 4.52
N LYS A 152 -9.20 -0.57 4.89
CA LYS A 152 -9.61 -0.43 6.29
C LYS A 152 -9.26 -1.71 7.05
N VAL A 153 -8.72 -1.57 8.25
CA VAL A 153 -8.26 -2.70 9.07
C VAL A 153 -9.24 -2.95 10.21
N PHE A 154 -9.71 -4.20 10.33
CA PHE A 154 -10.65 -4.66 11.33
C PHE A 154 -10.06 -5.81 12.13
N ILE A 155 -10.46 -5.95 13.39
CA ILE A 155 -10.13 -7.11 14.21
C ILE A 155 -11.30 -8.08 14.12
N GLN A 156 -11.02 -9.30 13.65
CA GLN A 156 -11.97 -10.39 13.65
C GLN A 156 -11.56 -11.40 14.72
N PHE A 157 -12.43 -11.64 15.70
CA PHE A 157 -12.26 -12.73 16.65
C PHE A 157 -12.83 -14.03 16.08
N VAL A 158 -12.06 -15.10 16.14
CA VAL A 158 -12.47 -16.42 15.69
C VAL A 158 -13.20 -17.10 16.85
N ASN A 159 -14.54 -17.10 16.85
CA ASN A 159 -15.30 -18.06 17.66
C ASN A 159 -15.46 -19.37 16.89
N LYS A 160 -15.69 -20.48 17.63
CA LYS A 160 -16.03 -21.78 17.04
C LYS A 160 -17.29 -21.76 16.17
N ASN A 161 -18.21 -20.79 16.37
CA ASN A 161 -19.53 -20.78 15.70
C ASN A 161 -19.95 -19.45 15.05
N GLU A 162 -19.40 -18.28 15.41
CA GLU A 162 -19.73 -17.00 14.73
C GLU A 162 -18.52 -16.04 14.72
N SER A 163 -18.18 -15.50 13.55
CA SER A 163 -17.06 -14.55 13.43
C SER A 163 -17.49 -13.14 13.84
N ASP A 164 -17.28 -12.77 15.11
CA ASP A 164 -17.53 -11.41 15.57
C ASP A 164 -16.48 -10.46 14.97
N LEU A 165 -16.94 -9.51 14.16
CA LEU A 165 -16.12 -8.41 13.66
C LEU A 165 -16.24 -7.23 14.62
N ASP A 166 -15.14 -6.87 15.28
CA ASP A 166 -15.07 -5.62 16.03
C ASP A 166 -14.68 -4.49 15.07
N THR A 167 -15.68 -3.67 14.75
CA THR A 167 -15.56 -2.56 13.82
C THR A 167 -15.26 -1.25 14.56
N ASN A 168 -13.97 -0.95 14.72
CA ASN A 168 -13.45 0.40 14.51
C ASN A 168 -11.97 0.47 14.86
N LEU A 169 -11.14 0.52 13.82
CA LEU A 169 -9.89 1.24 13.84
C LEU A 169 -9.97 2.24 12.71
N ASP A 170 -10.34 3.47 13.03
CA ASP A 170 -10.12 4.58 12.12
C ASP A 170 -8.60 4.74 12.02
N SER A 171 -8.03 4.14 10.97
CA SER A 171 -6.72 4.54 10.47
C SER A 171 -6.90 5.88 9.78
N ASP A 172 -7.24 6.92 10.56
CA ASP A 172 -7.42 8.28 10.07
C ASP A 172 -6.07 8.80 9.57
N SER A 173 -5.96 8.78 8.24
CA SER A 173 -5.69 9.95 7.40
C SER A 173 -4.41 10.77 7.60
N ASP A 174 -3.31 10.19 8.05
CA ASP A 174 -1.97 10.68 7.67
C ASP A 174 -1.22 9.58 6.92
N PHE A 175 -1.74 9.25 5.74
CA PHE A 175 -1.05 8.42 4.75
C PHE A 175 0.14 9.21 4.20
N SER A 176 1.29 9.09 4.86
CA SER A 176 2.56 9.49 4.30
C SER A 176 2.87 8.59 3.09
N THR A 177 2.88 9.18 1.89
CA THR A 177 3.28 8.50 0.65
C THR A 177 4.79 8.65 0.40
N ASN A 178 5.46 7.50 0.17
CA ASN A 178 6.82 7.27 -0.39
C ASN A 178 8.04 7.52 0.56
N PRO A 179 9.16 6.73 0.49
CA PRO A 179 9.74 6.05 -0.67
C PRO A 179 9.55 4.52 -0.66
N SER A 180 9.29 3.96 -1.84
CA SER A 180 9.21 2.54 -2.17
C SER A 180 10.24 1.67 -1.42
N PRO A 181 9.88 0.44 -0.99
CA PRO A 181 10.87 -0.54 -0.62
C PRO A 181 11.79 -0.77 -1.84
N PRO A 182 13.12 -0.93 -1.65
CA PRO A 182 14.04 -1.07 -2.76
C PRO A 182 13.71 -2.31 -3.59
N HIS A 183 13.45 -2.11 -4.89
CA HIS A 183 13.47 -3.18 -5.87
C HIS A 183 14.94 -3.56 -6.11
N GLY A 184 15.46 -4.46 -5.28
CA GLY A 184 16.69 -5.18 -5.60
C GLY A 184 16.38 -6.18 -6.70
N TYR A 185 16.56 -5.80 -7.96
CA TYR A 185 16.69 -6.77 -9.05
C TYR A 185 18.03 -7.48 -8.85
N ASN A 186 17.98 -8.79 -8.54
CA ASN A 186 19.13 -9.67 -8.69
C ASN A 186 19.26 -10.09 -10.15
#